data_AF-A0A3D4Q4L5-F1
#
_entry.id   AF-A0A3D4Q4L5-F1
#
_cell.length_a   1.000
_cell.length_b   1.000
_cell.length_c   1.000
_cell.angle_alpha   90.00
_cell.angle_beta   90.00
_cell.angle_gamma   90.00
#
_symmetry.space_group_name_H-M   'P 1'
#
loop_
_entity.id
_entity.type
_entity.pdbx_description
1 polymer ?
#
loop_
_entity_poly.entity_id
_entity_poly.type
_entity_poly.pdbx_seq_one_letter_code
_entity_poly.pdbx_strand_id
1 'polypeptide(L)'
;MPRPKPLLTFALLAIVVGLSACAGKTQFRSACDQEIDAAWSELSIAKADGFSGTISYTKAFGLITSARTMQTVENFDNCYNQAKDARFYIRESRKGQ
;
A
#
# COMPACT_ATOMS: atom_id res chain seq x y z
N MET A 1 -0.70 11.98 -54.91
CA MET A 1 -1.04 11.07 -53.79
C MET A 1 0.15 11.03 -52.81
N PRO A 2 0.17 11.84 -51.73
CA PRO A 2 1.24 11.76 -50.73
C PRO A 2 0.93 10.63 -49.72
N ARG A 3 1.92 9.79 -49.41
CA ARG A 3 1.80 8.67 -48.48
C ARG A 3 2.06 9.14 -47.04
N PRO A 4 1.14 8.97 -46.07
CA PRO A 4 1.26 9.52 -44.71
C PRO A 4 2.02 8.57 -43.75
N LYS A 5 3.11 7.95 -44.20
CA LYS A 5 3.80 6.88 -43.46
C LYS A 5 4.53 7.31 -42.16
N PRO A 6 5.23 8.46 -42.08
CA PRO A 6 6.00 8.78 -40.87
C PRO A 6 5.13 9.30 -39.72
N LEU A 7 3.96 9.88 -40.03
CA LEU A 7 3.03 10.41 -39.01
C LEU A 7 2.37 9.28 -38.21
N LEU A 8 2.04 8.17 -38.90
CA LEU A 8 1.40 7.01 -38.30
C LEU A 8 2.34 6.29 -37.31
N THR A 9 3.63 6.16 -37.64
CA THR A 9 4.63 5.54 -36.78
C THR A 9 4.92 6.37 -35.52
N PHE A 10 4.97 7.70 -35.63
CA PHE A 10 5.12 8.58 -34.46
C PHE A 10 3.92 8.52 -33.52
N ALA A 11 2.70 8.48 -34.07
CA ALA A 11 1.48 8.33 -33.27
C ALA A 11 1.45 7.00 -32.50
N LEU A 12 1.85 5.91 -33.14
CA LEU A 12 1.97 4.59 -32.50
C LEU A 12 3.01 4.60 -31.36
N LEU A 13 4.16 5.23 -31.55
CA LEU A 13 5.19 5.33 -30.50
C LEU A 13 4.70 6.16 -29.30
N ALA A 14 3.99 7.25 -29.53
CA ALA A 14 3.44 8.10 -28.48
C ALA A 14 2.39 7.36 -27.63
N ILE A 15 1.55 6.52 -28.25
CA ILE A 15 0.54 5.72 -27.54
C ILE A 15 1.21 4.68 -26.63
N VAL A 16 2.25 3.99 -27.11
CA VAL A 16 2.97 2.97 -26.31
C VAL A 16 3.66 3.59 -25.10
N VAL A 17 4.24 4.79 -25.25
CA VAL A 17 4.88 5.51 -24.12
C VAL A 17 3.85 6.07 -23.14
N GLY A 18 2.67 6.50 -23.60
CA GLY A 18 1.61 6.97 -22.70
C GLY A 18 1.04 5.88 -21.80
N LEU A 19 0.92 4.65 -22.31
CA LEU A 19 0.36 3.51 -21.56
C LEU A 19 1.26 3.03 -20.42
N SER A 20 2.58 3.18 -20.52
CA SER A 20 3.51 2.75 -19.46
C SER A 20 3.49 3.66 -18.23
N ALA A 21 3.07 4.92 -18.38
CA ALA A 21 2.93 5.87 -17.27
C ALA A 21 1.82 5.46 -16.27
N CYS A 22 0.77 4.79 -16.73
CA CYS A 22 -0.29 4.25 -15.86
C CYS A 22 0.18 2.99 -15.09
N ALA A 23 1.06 2.17 -15.67
CA ALA A 23 1.53 0.95 -15.03
C ALA A 23 2.50 1.22 -13.86
N GLY A 24 3.30 2.29 -13.94
CA GLY A 24 4.27 2.66 -12.91
C GLY A 24 3.67 2.98 -11.53
N LYS A 25 2.40 3.42 -11.49
CA LYS A 25 1.69 3.71 -10.22
C LYS A 25 1.30 2.45 -9.44
N THR A 26 1.44 1.24 -10.00
CA THR A 26 1.04 0.00 -9.32
C THR A 26 2.15 -0.65 -8.50
N GLN A 27 3.36 -0.07 -8.50
CA GLN A 27 4.46 -0.54 -7.67
C GLN A 27 4.03 -0.51 -6.20
N PHE A 28 4.15 -1.65 -5.50
CA PHE A 28 3.65 -1.91 -4.14
C PHE A 28 2.14 -2.13 -3.96
N ARG A 29 1.30 -2.12 -5.01
CA ARG A 29 -0.16 -2.33 -4.84
C ARG A 29 -0.50 -3.64 -4.14
N SER A 30 0.06 -4.75 -4.60
CA SER A 30 -0.15 -6.07 -3.99
C SER A 30 0.52 -6.19 -2.62
N ALA A 31 1.70 -5.59 -2.44
CA ALA A 31 2.43 -5.63 -1.18
C ALA A 31 1.68 -4.85 -0.07
N CYS A 32 1.18 -3.66 -0.38
CA CYS A 32 0.33 -2.85 0.50
C CYS A 32 -0.90 -3.65 0.97
N ASP A 33 -1.59 -4.32 0.05
CA ASP A 33 -2.79 -5.11 0.36
C ASP A 33 -2.49 -6.26 1.32
N GLN A 34 -1.45 -7.05 1.00
CA GLN A 34 -1.00 -8.16 1.86
C GLN A 34 -0.56 -7.67 3.25
N GLU A 35 0.15 -6.54 3.32
CA GLU A 35 0.62 -5.98 4.58
C GLU A 35 -0.52 -5.42 5.44
N ILE A 36 -1.52 -4.77 4.83
CA ILE A 36 -2.71 -4.29 5.55
C ILE A 36 -3.47 -5.47 6.15
N ASP A 37 -3.71 -6.53 5.37
CA ASP A 37 -4.44 -7.71 5.84
C ASP A 37 -3.68 -8.45 6.95
N ALA A 38 -2.37 -8.60 6.80
CA ALA A 38 -1.52 -9.14 7.85
C ALA A 38 -1.56 -8.27 9.12
N ALA A 39 -1.54 -6.94 8.99
CA ALA A 39 -1.62 -6.03 10.13
C ALA A 39 -2.97 -6.12 10.86
N TRP A 40 -4.09 -6.20 10.13
CA TRP A 40 -5.41 -6.41 10.72
C TRP A 40 -5.51 -7.74 11.46
N SER A 41 -4.98 -8.81 10.87
CA SER A 41 -4.94 -10.13 11.50
C SER A 41 -4.11 -10.10 12.79
N GLU A 42 -2.88 -9.57 12.75
CA GLU A 42 -2.02 -9.44 13.92
C GLU A 42 -2.66 -8.58 15.03
N LEU A 43 -3.33 -7.48 14.66
CA LEU A 43 -4.05 -6.61 15.61
C LEU A 43 -5.20 -7.34 16.30
N SER A 44 -5.97 -8.14 15.54
CA SER A 44 -7.10 -8.91 16.06
C SER A 44 -6.67 -9.98 17.07
N ILE A 45 -5.55 -10.66 16.79
CA ILE A 45 -4.94 -11.64 17.68
C ILE A 45 -4.48 -10.95 18.97
N ALA A 46 -3.72 -9.86 18.85
CA ALA A 46 -3.22 -9.13 20.01
C ALA A 46 -4.35 -8.53 20.86
N LYS A 47 -5.50 -8.19 20.26
CA LYS A 47 -6.70 -7.76 21.00
C LYS A 47 -7.31 -8.90 21.81
N ALA A 48 -7.35 -10.11 21.25
CA ALA A 48 -7.87 -11.30 21.94
C ALA A 48 -6.97 -11.75 23.10
N ASP A 49 -5.64 -11.64 22.93
CA ASP A 49 -4.64 -12.00 23.95
C ASP A 49 -4.55 -11.00 25.12
N GLY A 50 -5.42 -9.99 25.15
CA GLY A 50 -5.43 -8.98 26.22
C GLY A 50 -4.31 -7.96 26.04
N PHE A 51 -4.44 -7.12 25.01
CA PHE A 51 -3.47 -6.09 24.63
C PHE A 51 -2.96 -5.29 25.83
N SER A 52 -1.72 -5.51 26.27
CA SER A 52 -1.12 -4.93 27.50
C SER A 52 -1.03 -3.40 27.54
N GLY A 53 -1.31 -2.72 26.43
CA GLY A 53 -1.27 -1.27 26.34
C GLY A 53 -2.26 -0.72 25.33
N THR A 54 -3.35 -0.13 25.80
CA THR A 54 -4.39 0.55 25.00
C THR A 54 -3.83 1.62 24.06
N ILE A 55 -2.71 2.24 24.45
CA ILE A 55 -1.99 3.25 23.64
C ILE A 55 -1.40 2.62 22.37
N SER A 56 -0.72 1.46 22.51
CA SER A 56 -0.10 0.78 21.38
C SER A 56 -1.14 0.18 20.42
N TYR A 57 -2.29 -0.27 20.93
CA TYR A 57 -3.42 -0.70 20.09
C TYR A 57 -3.94 0.45 19.24
N THR A 58 -4.21 1.60 19.87
CA THR A 58 -4.76 2.77 19.19
C THR A 58 -3.79 3.30 18.13
N LYS A 59 -2.48 3.29 18.43
CA LYS A 59 -1.44 3.67 17.48
C LYS A 59 -1.39 2.73 16.27
N ALA A 60 -1.37 1.42 16.50
CA ALA A 60 -1.37 0.44 15.42
C ALA A 60 -2.63 0.53 14.57
N PHE A 61 -3.81 0.63 15.19
CA PHE A 61 -5.08 0.83 14.49
C PHE A 61 -5.11 2.10 13.64
N GLY A 62 -4.57 3.20 14.18
CA GLY A 62 -4.44 4.47 13.45
C GLY A 62 -3.57 4.32 12.19
N LEU A 63 -2.41 3.66 12.32
CA LEU A 63 -1.51 3.38 11.19
C LEU A 63 -2.15 2.49 10.12
N ILE A 64 -2.90 1.46 10.52
CA ILE A 64 -3.61 0.60 9.56
C ILE A 64 -4.70 1.40 8.83
N THR A 65 -5.42 2.26 9.56
CA THR A 65 -6.46 3.11 8.97
C THR A 65 -5.86 4.09 7.96
N SER A 66 -4.75 4.74 8.31
CA SER A 66 -4.06 5.65 7.39
C SER A 66 -3.47 4.89 6.19
N ALA A 67 -2.99 3.67 6.37
CA ALA A 67 -2.50 2.83 5.27
C ALA A 67 -3.62 2.53 4.26
N ARG A 68 -4.85 2.24 4.74
CA ARG A 68 -6.02 2.02 3.88
C ARG A 68 -6.45 3.29 3.13
N THR A 69 -6.31 4.47 3.75
CA THR A 69 -6.49 5.75 3.05
C THR A 69 -5.45 5.91 1.94
N MET A 70 -4.17 5.60 2.22
CA MET A 70 -3.10 5.64 1.23
C MET A 70 -3.33 4.64 0.08
N GLN A 71 -3.89 3.45 0.38
CA GLN A 71 -4.32 2.49 -0.63
C GLN A 71 -5.40 3.07 -1.56
N THR A 72 -6.36 3.80 -1.00
CA THR A 72 -7.48 4.42 -1.75
C THR A 72 -7.00 5.52 -2.70
N VAL A 73 -6.03 6.32 -2.27
CA VAL A 73 -5.44 7.39 -3.10
C VAL A 73 -4.28 6.90 -3.99
N GLU A 74 -4.12 5.58 -4.11
CA GLU A 74 -3.08 4.90 -4.91
C GLU A 74 -1.64 5.30 -4.52
N ASN A 75 -1.43 5.69 -3.27
CA ASN A 75 -0.12 5.92 -2.70
C ASN A 75 0.40 4.65 -2.02
N PHE A 76 0.71 3.63 -2.83
CA PHE A 76 1.00 2.29 -2.33
C PHE A 76 2.31 2.19 -1.55
N ASP A 77 3.29 3.05 -1.82
CA ASP A 77 4.54 3.10 -1.04
C ASP A 77 4.29 3.52 0.41
N ASN A 78 3.56 4.64 0.61
CA ASN A 78 3.18 5.08 1.95
C ASN A 78 2.22 4.09 2.63
N CYS A 79 1.31 3.48 1.87
CA CYS A 79 0.47 2.41 2.39
C CYS A 79 1.33 1.26 2.96
N TYR A 80 2.25 0.74 2.15
CA TYR A 80 3.12 -0.36 2.53
C TYR A 80 3.94 -0.04 3.79
N ASN A 81 4.54 1.15 3.84
CA ASN A 81 5.34 1.58 4.99
C ASN A 81 4.49 1.74 6.26
N GLN A 82 3.30 2.33 6.19
CA GLN A 82 2.43 2.47 7.36
C GLN A 82 1.88 1.12 7.85
N ALA A 83 1.54 0.21 6.94
CA ALA A 83 1.12 -1.14 7.32
C ALA A 83 2.26 -1.90 8.02
N LYS A 84 3.49 -1.80 7.50
CA LYS A 84 4.69 -2.38 8.12
C LYS A 84 4.95 -1.80 9.52
N ASP A 85 4.82 -0.49 9.69
CA ASP A 85 4.98 0.17 10.99
C ASP A 85 3.89 -0.26 11.98
N ALA A 86 2.65 -0.43 11.53
CA ALA A 86 1.59 -0.96 12.38
C ALA A 86 1.93 -2.36 12.92
N ARG A 87 2.40 -3.26 12.05
CA ARG A 87 2.84 -4.61 12.45
C ARG A 87 4.00 -4.56 13.44
N PHE A 88 4.95 -3.64 13.24
CA PHE A 88 6.03 -3.41 14.20
C PHE A 88 5.47 -3.07 15.59
N TYR A 89 4.56 -2.09 15.70
CA TYR A 89 3.98 -1.71 16.99
C TYR A 89 3.14 -2.81 17.63
N ILE A 90 2.42 -3.63 16.84
CA ILE A 90 1.66 -4.79 17.34
C ILE A 90 2.59 -5.88 17.91
N ARG A 91 3.76 -6.07 17.30
CA ARG A 91 4.76 -7.04 17.78
C ARG A 91 5.47 -6.53 19.02
N GLU A 92 5.87 -5.27 19.03
CA GLU A 92 6.51 -4.65 20.19
C GLU A 92 5.57 -4.60 21.40
N SER A 93 4.27 -4.33 21.19
CA SER A 93 3.29 -4.35 22.29
C SER A 93 3.13 -5.72 22.95
N ARG A 94 3.46 -6.81 22.25
CA ARG A 94 3.42 -8.18 22.80
C ARG A 94 4.69 -8.55 23.56
N LYS A 95 5.83 -7.91 23.30
CA LYS A 95 7.10 -8.18 24.01
C LYS A 95 7.15 -7.58 25.43
N GLY A 96 6.28 -6.61 25.73
CA GLY A 96 6.16 -5.99 27.05
C GLY A 96 5.08 -6.60 27.95
N GLN A 97 4.48 -7.72 27.54
CA GLN A 97 3.64 -8.60 28.38
C GLN A 97 4.52 -9.59 29.13
#